data_AF-A0A1C5IPW6-F1
#
_entry.id   AF-A0A1C5IPW6-F1
#
_cell.length_a   1.000
_cell.length_b   1.000
_cell.length_c   1.000
_cell.angle_alpha   90.00
_cell.angle_beta   90.00
_cell.angle_gamma   90.00
#
_symmetry.space_group_name_H-M   'P 1'
#
loop_
_entity.id
_entity.type
_entity.pdbx_description
1 polymer ?
#
loop_
_entity_poly.entity_id
_entity_poly.type
_entity_poly.pdbx_seq_one_letter_code
_entity_poly.pdbx_strand_id
1 'polypeptide(L)'
;MEQNIEDGADPPVLLLVGSSGGHLAQLLALRPWYERWPRCWVTFDTPEAVSLLAGEEVVPAYHPTTRNVPNLLRNAILARRVLRRRRVAAVVTTGAGVAVPFVVLAWLRRIPTVYIEVYDRIDSPTLTARLCRPFLSAMLVQWEEQRRQYPEATVVGTLL
;
A
#
# COMPACT_ATOMS: atom_id res chain seq x y z
N MET A 1 14.51 -34.12 -22.46
CA MET A 1 14.06 -34.29 -21.07
C MET A 1 14.62 -33.11 -20.29
N GLU A 2 13.88 -32.10 -19.87
CA GLU A 2 12.46 -31.76 -19.90
C GLU A 2 12.43 -30.27 -20.24
N GLN A 3 11.71 -29.85 -21.28
CA GLN A 3 11.31 -28.45 -21.41
C GLN A 3 10.08 -28.28 -20.52
N ASN A 4 10.27 -27.76 -19.31
CA ASN A 4 9.14 -27.29 -18.51
C ASN A 4 8.66 -25.98 -19.12
N ILE A 5 7.50 -26.06 -19.77
CA ILE A 5 6.69 -24.92 -20.17
C ILE A 5 6.20 -24.28 -18.87
N GLU A 6 6.91 -23.26 -18.38
CA GLU A 6 6.39 -22.40 -17.32
C GLU A 6 5.17 -21.66 -17.87
N ASP A 7 4.02 -21.85 -17.24
CA ASP A 7 2.76 -21.17 -17.55
C ASP A 7 3.00 -19.68 -17.79
N GLY A 8 2.73 -19.22 -19.02
CA GLY A 8 2.94 -17.86 -19.52
C GLY A 8 2.02 -16.79 -18.91
N ALA A 9 1.87 -16.77 -17.59
CA ALA A 9 1.17 -15.73 -16.86
C ALA A 9 2.18 -14.75 -16.24
N ASP A 10 1.93 -13.44 -16.40
CA ASP A 10 2.76 -12.40 -15.80
C ASP A 10 3.01 -12.67 -14.31
N PRO A 11 4.25 -12.43 -13.83
CA PRO A 11 4.60 -12.66 -12.43
C PRO A 11 3.73 -11.78 -11.53
N PRO A 12 3.33 -12.28 -10.35
CA PRO A 12 2.48 -11.51 -9.46
C PRO A 12 3.24 -10.29 -8.93
N VAL A 13 2.54 -9.15 -8.86
CA VAL A 13 3.13 -7.85 -8.50
C VAL A 13 2.82 -7.45 -7.05
N LEU A 14 3.74 -6.73 -6.41
CA LEU A 14 3.44 -5.98 -5.20
C LEU A 14 2.68 -4.70 -5.56
N LEU A 15 1.58 -4.42 -4.86
CA LEU A 15 0.85 -3.17 -5.03
C LEU A 15 1.18 -2.23 -3.86
N LEU A 16 1.99 -1.21 -4.14
CA LEU A 16 2.47 -0.23 -3.16
C LEU A 16 1.53 0.99 -3.20
N VAL A 17 0.78 1.20 -2.11
CA VAL A 17 -0.33 2.19 -2.07
C VAL A 17 -0.06 3.26 -1.02
N GLY A 18 -0.08 4.53 -1.40
CA GLY A 18 0.07 5.65 -0.46
C GLY A 18 -0.30 6.98 -1.12
N SER A 19 -0.40 8.06 -0.35
CA SER A 19 -0.42 9.40 -0.95
C SER A 19 0.99 9.82 -1.38
N SER A 20 1.10 10.94 -2.10
CA SER A 20 2.37 11.64 -2.28
C SER A 20 2.91 12.19 -0.93
N GLY A 21 4.13 12.73 -0.95
CA GLY A 21 4.82 13.26 0.23
C GLY A 21 5.29 12.16 1.19
N GLY A 22 5.11 12.37 2.50
CA GLY A 22 5.67 11.51 3.55
C GLY A 22 5.24 10.03 3.50
N HIS A 23 4.04 9.72 3.01
CA HIS A 23 3.61 8.33 2.81
C HIS A 23 4.40 7.64 1.70
N LEU A 24 4.61 8.34 0.58
CA LEU A 24 5.44 7.86 -0.53
C LEU A 24 6.90 7.73 -0.11
N ALA A 25 7.45 8.71 0.61
CA ALA A 25 8.82 8.67 1.11
C ALA A 25 9.08 7.44 2.01
N GLN A 26 8.15 7.13 2.92
CA GLN A 26 8.24 5.93 3.76
C GLN A 26 8.16 4.64 2.96
N LEU A 27 7.31 4.57 1.92
CA LEU A 27 7.28 3.40 1.04
C LEU A 27 8.59 3.27 0.26
N LEU A 28 9.15 4.36 -0.26
CA LEU A 28 10.42 4.36 -0.99
C LEU A 28 11.60 3.91 -0.11
N ALA A 29 11.58 4.21 1.19
CA ALA A 29 12.60 3.73 2.13
C ALA A 29 12.70 2.20 2.22
N LEU A 30 11.63 1.48 1.83
CA LEU A 30 11.61 0.02 1.75
C LEU A 30 12.29 -0.56 0.51
N ARG A 31 12.98 0.26 -0.30
CA ARG A 31 13.59 -0.15 -1.57
C ARG A 31 14.42 -1.43 -1.49
N PRO A 32 15.35 -1.61 -0.53
CA PRO A 32 16.14 -2.85 -0.44
C PRO A 32 15.28 -4.12 -0.26
N TRP A 33 14.05 -3.96 0.23
CA TRP A 33 13.09 -5.05 0.36
C TRP A 33 12.28 -5.27 -0.92
N TYR A 34 11.61 -4.22 -1.45
CA TYR A 34 10.70 -4.38 -2.57
C TYR A 34 11.40 -4.51 -3.94
N GLU A 35 12.66 -4.08 -4.08
CA GLU A 35 13.29 -3.96 -5.41
C GLU A 35 13.53 -5.30 -6.13
N ARG A 36 13.52 -6.39 -5.37
CA ARG A 36 13.61 -7.76 -5.91
C ARG A 36 12.29 -8.27 -6.53
N TRP A 37 11.20 -7.53 -6.37
CA TRP A 37 9.86 -7.94 -6.81
C TRP A 37 9.34 -7.02 -7.93
N PRO A 38 8.58 -7.57 -8.89
CA PRO A 38 7.71 -6.77 -9.74
C PRO A 38 6.74 -5.96 -8.89
N ARG A 39 6.52 -4.69 -9.22
CA ARG A 39 5.74 -3.78 -8.38
C ARG A 39 4.95 -2.79 -9.23
N CYS A 40 3.84 -2.34 -8.66
CA CYS A 40 3.04 -1.26 -9.21
C CYS A 40 2.67 -0.30 -8.07
N TRP A 41 2.80 0.99 -8.33
CA TRP A 41 2.53 2.04 -7.39
C TRP A 41 1.14 2.60 -7.60
N VAL A 42 0.46 2.92 -6.51
CA VAL A 42 -0.78 3.69 -6.51
C VAL A 42 -0.55 4.91 -5.63
N THR A 43 -0.44 6.07 -6.25
CA THR A 43 -0.22 7.34 -5.56
C THR A 43 -0.86 8.50 -6.32
N PHE A 44 -0.78 9.70 -5.77
CA PHE A 44 -1.33 10.90 -6.41
C PHE A 44 -0.43 11.39 -7.54
N ASP A 45 -1.05 11.90 -8.60
CA ASP A 45 -0.34 12.46 -9.76
C ASP A 45 0.19 13.86 -9.44
N THR A 46 1.26 13.92 -8.65
CA THR A 46 1.98 15.15 -8.32
C THR A 46 3.34 15.18 -9.03
N PRO A 47 3.89 16.36 -9.38
CA PRO A 47 5.21 16.46 -10.01
C PRO A 47 6.31 15.76 -9.20
N GLU A 48 6.24 15.87 -7.88
CA GLU A 48 7.14 15.17 -6.95
C GLU A 48 7.04 13.65 -7.09
N ALA A 49 5.83 13.08 -7.07
CA ALA A 49 5.63 11.64 -7.18
C ALA A 49 6.08 11.11 -8.54
N VAL A 50 5.79 11.85 -9.63
CA VAL A 50 6.26 11.52 -10.99
C VAL A 50 7.79 11.50 -11.04
N SER A 51 8.45 12.48 -10.44
CA SER A 51 9.92 12.52 -10.40
C SER A 51 10.52 11.39 -9.57
N LEU A 52 9.94 11.07 -8.40
CA LEU A 52 10.45 10.02 -7.51
C LEU A 52 10.23 8.60 -8.05
N LEU A 53 9.17 8.42 -8.83
CA LEU A 53 8.78 7.13 -9.42
C LEU A 53 9.12 7.04 -10.91
N ALA A 54 10.09 7.81 -11.37
CA ALA A 54 10.54 7.74 -12.76
C ALA A 54 11.04 6.32 -13.11
N GLY A 55 10.44 5.72 -14.14
CA GLY A 55 10.74 4.35 -14.56
C GLY A 55 10.00 3.25 -13.80
N GLU A 56 9.16 3.60 -12.82
CA GLU A 56 8.27 2.66 -12.13
C GLU A 56 6.88 2.61 -12.80
N GLU A 57 6.17 1.51 -12.61
CA GLU A 57 4.78 1.41 -13.06
C GLU A 57 3.84 2.08 -12.06
N VAL A 58 3.19 3.18 -12.46
CA VAL A 58 2.34 3.99 -11.57
C VAL A 58 0.90 4.05 -12.07
N VAL A 59 -0.06 3.87 -11.17
CA VAL A 59 -1.49 4.10 -11.37
C VAL A 59 -1.90 5.33 -10.56
N PRO A 60 -2.30 6.44 -11.23
CA PRO A 60 -2.67 7.66 -10.52
C PRO A 60 -4.01 7.48 -9.78
N ALA A 61 -4.01 7.80 -8.50
CA ALA A 61 -5.19 7.78 -7.64
C ALA A 61 -5.84 9.16 -7.54
N TYR A 62 -7.14 9.17 -7.22
CA TYR A 62 -7.91 10.39 -7.08
C TYR A 62 -7.66 11.06 -5.72
N HIS A 63 -7.34 12.35 -5.75
CA HIS A 63 -7.13 13.19 -4.56
C HIS A 63 -7.96 14.50 -4.66
N PRO A 64 -8.22 15.22 -3.56
CA PRO A 64 -7.89 14.88 -2.16
C PRO A 64 -8.75 13.72 -1.63
N THR A 65 -8.23 12.99 -0.64
CA THR A 65 -8.93 11.86 -0.01
C THR A 65 -9.44 12.18 1.40
N THR A 66 -8.95 13.24 2.03
CA THR A 66 -9.41 13.70 3.35
C THR A 66 -10.86 14.17 3.28
N ARG A 67 -11.75 13.50 4.02
CA ARG A 67 -13.19 13.83 4.10
C ARG A 67 -13.88 13.95 2.73
N ASN A 68 -13.39 13.24 1.71
CA ASN A 68 -13.88 13.33 0.34
C ASN A 68 -14.49 11.99 -0.11
N VAL A 69 -15.79 11.83 0.12
CA VAL A 69 -16.54 10.62 -0.26
C VAL A 69 -16.56 10.38 -1.77
N PRO A 70 -16.74 11.40 -2.64
CA PRO A 70 -16.66 11.19 -4.09
C PRO A 70 -15.34 10.54 -4.54
N ASN A 71 -14.20 11.02 -4.03
CA ASN A 71 -12.91 10.45 -4.38
C ASN A 71 -12.66 9.09 -3.72
N LEU A 72 -13.24 8.82 -2.54
CA LEU A 72 -13.25 7.46 -1.97
C LEU A 72 -13.94 6.47 -2.93
N LEU A 73 -15.09 6.83 -3.49
CA LEU A 73 -15.82 5.99 -4.45
C LEU A 73 -15.05 5.82 -5.77
N ARG A 74 -14.45 6.89 -6.30
CA ARG A 74 -13.59 6.81 -7.49
C ARG A 74 -12.39 5.89 -7.26
N ASN A 75 -11.75 6.00 -6.10
CA ASN A 75 -10.65 5.12 -5.71
C ASN A 75 -11.11 3.67 -5.46
N ALA A 76 -12.34 3.43 -5.00
CA ALA A 76 -12.90 2.08 -4.93
C ALA A 76 -13.08 1.45 -6.32
N ILE A 77 -13.57 2.22 -7.30
CA ILE A 77 -13.67 1.77 -8.69
C ILE A 77 -12.27 1.50 -9.27
N LEU A 78 -11.31 2.39 -9.00
CA LEU A 78 -9.92 2.24 -9.41
C LEU A 78 -9.29 0.97 -8.82
N ALA A 79 -9.40 0.78 -7.51
CA ALA A 79 -8.90 -0.39 -6.80
C ALA A 79 -9.49 -1.69 -7.36
N ARG A 80 -10.81 -1.73 -7.59
CA ARG A 80 -11.46 -2.87 -8.23
C ARG A 80 -10.90 -3.15 -9.62
N ARG A 81 -10.62 -2.11 -10.42
CA ARG A 81 -10.05 -2.26 -11.77
C ARG A 81 -8.61 -2.78 -11.71
N VAL A 82 -7.77 -2.21 -10.85
CA VAL A 82 -6.36 -2.60 -10.66
C VAL A 82 -6.26 -4.06 -10.19
N LEU A 83 -6.98 -4.40 -9.12
CA LEU A 83 -6.97 -5.76 -8.53
C LEU A 83 -7.58 -6.83 -9.44
N ARG A 84 -8.39 -6.44 -10.44
CA ARG A 84 -8.94 -7.35 -11.46
C ARG A 84 -8.02 -7.54 -12.66
N ARG A 85 -7.27 -6.52 -13.05
CA ARG A 85 -6.41 -6.54 -14.24
C ARG A 85 -5.02 -7.11 -13.96
N ARG A 86 -4.59 -7.07 -12.69
CA ARG A 86 -3.27 -7.50 -12.27
C ARG A 86 -3.37 -8.71 -11.36
N ARG A 87 -2.39 -9.61 -11.46
CA ARG A 87 -2.16 -10.64 -10.46
C ARG A 87 -1.39 -10.00 -9.30
N VAL A 88 -2.08 -9.62 -8.23
CA VAL A 88 -1.45 -8.93 -7.08
C VAL A 88 -1.07 -9.95 -6.03
N ALA A 89 0.22 -9.98 -5.66
CA ALA A 89 0.77 -10.82 -4.61
C ALA A 89 0.37 -10.32 -3.22
N ALA A 90 0.50 -9.02 -2.99
CA ALA A 90 0.14 -8.36 -1.74
C ALA A 90 -0.11 -6.86 -1.98
N VAL A 91 -0.93 -6.25 -1.14
CA VAL A 91 -1.06 -4.79 -1.03
C VAL A 91 -0.26 -4.33 0.18
N VAL A 92 0.68 -3.42 -0.03
CA VAL A 92 1.49 -2.81 1.04
C VAL A 92 1.21 -1.32 1.05
N THR A 93 0.92 -0.76 2.22
CA THR A 93 0.55 0.64 2.35
C THR A 93 1.11 1.27 3.62
N THR A 94 1.49 2.54 3.53
CA THR A 94 1.80 3.39 4.68
C THR A 94 0.59 4.24 5.12
N GLY A 95 -0.59 4.02 4.53
CA GLY A 95 -1.83 4.72 4.88
C GLY A 95 -2.30 5.78 3.87
N ALA A 96 -2.73 6.93 4.40
CA ALA A 96 -3.57 7.94 3.73
C ALA A 96 -4.98 7.42 3.37
N GLY A 97 -5.91 8.33 3.06
CA GLY A 97 -7.30 7.96 2.76
C GLY A 97 -7.46 7.07 1.51
N VAL A 98 -6.47 7.06 0.61
CA VAL A 98 -6.46 6.24 -0.61
C VAL A 98 -6.32 4.75 -0.32
N ALA A 99 -5.68 4.37 0.80
CA ALA A 99 -5.41 2.97 1.11
C ALA A 99 -6.67 2.16 1.43
N VAL A 100 -7.67 2.78 2.07
CA VAL A 100 -8.89 2.12 2.55
C VAL A 100 -9.58 1.27 1.46
N PRO A 101 -9.93 1.81 0.28
CA PRO A 101 -10.58 1.01 -0.76
C PRO A 101 -9.70 -0.12 -1.29
N PHE A 102 -8.39 0.07 -1.37
CA PHE A 102 -7.47 -0.97 -1.85
C PHE A 102 -7.36 -2.12 -0.85
N VAL A 103 -7.19 -1.81 0.43
CA VAL A 103 -7.11 -2.81 1.50
C VAL A 103 -8.40 -3.63 1.59
N VAL A 104 -9.56 -2.98 1.63
CA VAL A 104 -10.86 -3.68 1.75
C VAL A 104 -11.11 -4.60 0.55
N LEU A 105 -10.88 -4.11 -0.67
CA LEU A 105 -11.11 -4.91 -1.87
C LEU A 105 -10.07 -6.01 -2.08
N ALA A 106 -8.84 -5.83 -1.61
CA ALA A 106 -7.82 -6.87 -1.60
C ALA A 106 -8.18 -7.98 -0.61
N TRP A 107 -8.59 -7.62 0.60
CA TRP A 107 -9.06 -8.55 1.61
C TRP A 107 -10.25 -9.39 1.13
N LEU A 108 -11.25 -8.78 0.48
CA LEU A 108 -12.37 -9.49 -0.15
C LEU A 108 -11.94 -10.51 -1.21
N ARG A 109 -10.77 -10.31 -1.82
CA ARG A 109 -10.16 -11.20 -2.82
C ARG A 109 -9.14 -12.16 -2.21
N ARG A 110 -9.01 -12.22 -0.88
CA ARG A 110 -8.00 -12.99 -0.14
C ARG A 110 -6.56 -12.66 -0.54
N ILE A 111 -6.33 -11.42 -1.00
CA ILE A 111 -5.00 -10.91 -1.28
C ILE A 111 -4.43 -10.40 0.05
N PRO A 112 -3.21 -10.82 0.45
CA PRO A 112 -2.55 -10.32 1.65
C PRO A 112 -2.43 -8.79 1.67
N THR A 113 -2.69 -8.21 2.84
CA THR A 113 -2.70 -6.75 3.06
C THR A 113 -1.78 -6.42 4.23
N VAL A 114 -0.79 -5.57 3.97
CA VAL A 114 0.21 -5.14 4.94
C VAL A 114 0.09 -3.64 5.11
N TYR A 115 -0.06 -3.20 6.36
CA TYR A 115 -0.10 -1.78 6.70
C TYR A 115 1.12 -1.43 7.54
N ILE A 116 1.77 -0.32 7.24
CA ILE A 116 2.87 0.24 8.01
C ILE A 116 2.37 1.57 8.59
N GLU A 117 2.28 1.66 9.91
CA GLU A 117 1.89 2.93 10.55
C GLU A 117 2.93 4.01 10.30
N VAL A 118 2.46 5.25 10.17
CA VAL A 118 3.33 6.39 9.87
C VAL A 118 4.30 6.70 11.01
N TYR A 119 5.47 7.19 10.62
CA TYR A 119 6.56 7.56 11.51
C TYR A 119 6.17 8.62 12.56
N ASP A 120 5.34 9.60 12.20
CA ASP A 120 5.03 10.79 13.02
C ASP A 120 3.89 10.57 14.04
N ARG A 121 3.27 9.39 14.07
CA ARG A 121 2.14 9.08 14.96
C ARG A 121 2.50 7.98 15.95
N ILE A 122 3.22 8.36 16.99
CA ILE A 122 3.72 7.46 18.03
C ILE A 122 2.58 7.07 19.00
N ASP A 123 1.90 8.07 19.57
CA ASP A 123 0.97 7.85 20.69
C ASP A 123 -0.50 7.68 20.28
N SER A 124 -0.81 7.82 18.99
CA SER A 124 -2.19 7.78 18.51
C SER A 124 -2.33 7.03 17.19
N PRO A 125 -3.37 6.18 17.03
CA PRO A 125 -3.61 5.46 15.79
C PRO A 125 -4.12 6.40 14.70
N THR A 126 -3.67 6.24 13.46
CA THR A 126 -4.26 6.98 12.35
C THR A 126 -5.69 6.50 12.06
N LEU A 127 -6.56 7.40 11.59
CA LEU A 127 -7.93 7.00 11.21
C LEU A 127 -7.90 5.92 10.12
N THR A 128 -7.00 6.04 9.14
CA THR A 128 -6.84 5.04 8.09
C THR A 128 -6.42 3.69 8.68
N ALA A 129 -5.43 3.63 9.56
CA ALA A 129 -5.02 2.39 10.21
C ALA A 129 -6.18 1.74 10.98
N ARG A 130 -6.96 2.53 11.73
CA ARG A 130 -8.18 2.03 12.43
C ARG A 130 -9.20 1.43 11.46
N LEU A 131 -9.43 2.06 10.32
CA LEU A 131 -10.37 1.59 9.30
C LEU A 131 -9.86 0.34 8.58
N CYS A 132 -8.56 0.27 8.33
CA CYS A 132 -7.93 -0.85 7.63
C CYS A 132 -7.72 -2.07 8.52
N ARG A 133 -7.50 -1.90 9.83
CA ARG A 133 -7.08 -2.94 10.79
C ARG A 133 -7.84 -4.28 10.69
N PRO A 134 -9.18 -4.32 10.60
CA PRO A 134 -9.92 -5.59 10.50
C PRO A 134 -9.63 -6.39 9.22
N PHE A 135 -9.03 -5.74 8.23
CA PHE A 135 -8.79 -6.28 6.89
C PHE A 135 -7.30 -6.52 6.62
N LEU A 136 -6.44 -6.40 7.64
CA LEU A 136 -4.99 -6.58 7.50
C LEU A 136 -4.56 -8.01 7.74
N SER A 137 -3.64 -8.50 6.92
CA SER A 137 -2.87 -9.72 7.19
C SER A 137 -1.71 -9.45 8.15
N ALA A 138 -1.11 -8.26 8.06
CA ALA A 138 -0.05 -7.84 8.98
C ALA A 138 -0.14 -6.32 9.25
N MET A 139 0.05 -5.96 10.52
CA MET A 139 0.24 -4.59 10.97
C MET A 139 1.70 -4.41 11.36
N LEU A 140 2.36 -3.44 10.74
CA LEU A 140 3.74 -3.09 11.01
C LEU A 140 3.77 -1.68 11.61
N VAL A 141 4.67 -1.49 12.56
CA VAL A 141 4.86 -0.22 13.26
C VAL A 141 6.35 0.13 13.30
N GLN A 142 6.66 1.42 13.46
CA GLN A 142 8.04 1.90 13.43
C GLN A 142 8.62 2.09 14.83
N TRP A 143 7.75 2.21 15.84
CA TRP A 143 8.09 2.41 17.25
C TRP A 143 7.48 1.32 18.14
N GLU A 144 8.15 0.97 19.23
CA GLU A 144 7.60 0.02 20.21
C GLU A 144 6.34 0.60 20.89
N GLU A 145 6.32 1.91 21.11
CA GLU A 145 5.22 2.66 21.71
C GLU A 145 3.91 2.53 20.93
N GLN A 146 4.00 2.43 19.59
CA GLN A 146 2.83 2.24 18.73
C GLN A 146 2.11 0.91 19.00
N ARG A 147 2.80 -0.10 19.56
CA ARG A 147 2.17 -1.36 19.96
C ARG A 147 1.16 -1.21 21.09
N ARG A 148 1.19 -0.09 21.84
CA ARG A 148 0.11 0.23 22.80
C ARG A 148 -1.25 0.34 22.10
N GLN A 149 -1.26 0.80 20.85
CA GLN A 149 -2.45 0.93 20.01
C GLN A 149 -2.70 -0.33 19.16
N TYR A 150 -1.61 -1.03 18.81
CA TYR A 150 -1.60 -2.23 17.97
C TYR A 150 -0.78 -3.36 18.62
N PRO A 151 -1.30 -4.05 19.65
CA PRO A 151 -0.52 -5.07 20.37
C PRO A 151 -0.01 -6.21 19.48
N GLU A 152 -0.74 -6.51 18.41
CA GLU A 152 -0.42 -7.51 17.40
C GLU A 152 0.65 -7.08 16.40
N ALA A 153 1.04 -5.81 16.39
CA ALA A 153 1.92 -5.27 15.36
C ALA A 153 3.37 -5.71 15.56
N THR A 154 4.06 -5.91 14.44
CA THR A 154 5.50 -6.15 14.38
C THR A 154 6.24 -4.82 14.23
N VAL A 155 7.24 -4.59 15.08
CA VAL A 155 8.09 -3.40 14.99
C VAL A 155 9.16 -3.65 13.93
N VAL A 156 9.21 -2.79 12.92
CA VAL A 156 10.12 -2.91 11.77
C VAL A 156 11.21 -1.83 11.75
N GLY A 157 11.21 -0.93 12.73
CA GLY A 157 12.13 0.20 12.81
C GLY A 157 11.68 1.40 11.97
N THR A 158 12.47 2.47 12.01
CA THR A 158 12.13 3.76 11.42
C THR A 158 12.44 3.79 9.92
N LEU A 159 11.49 4.29 9.13
CA LEU A 159 11.61 4.44 7.67
C LEU A 159 12.04 5.85 7.25
N LEU A 160 12.15 6.79 8.20
CA LEU A 160 12.63 8.16 8.03
C LEU A 160 13.53 8.56 9.20
#